data_AF-A0A3M5DWU8-F1
#
_entry.id   AF-A0A3M5DWU8-F1
#
_cell.length_a   1.000
_cell.length_b   1.000
_cell.length_c   1.000
_cell.angle_alpha   90.00
_cell.angle_beta   90.00
_cell.angle_gamma   90.00
#
_symmetry.space_group_name_H-M   'P 1'
#
loop_
_entity.id
_entity.type
_entity.pdbx_description
1 polymer ?
#
loop_
_entity_poly.entity_id
_entity_poly.type
_entity_poly.pdbx_seq_one_letter_code
_entity_poly.pdbx_strand_id
1 'polypeptide(L)' 'MISFHSLEDRIVKLFMRKHAKGEADNLPRDLPIRSKVFEPRLKLLGKPQYASEEELKANPRSRSAVMRVAEKLR' A
#
# COMPACT_ATOMS: atom_id res chain seq x y z
N MET A 1 -5.96 3.56 6.05
CA MET A 1 -6.76 4.22 5.00
C MET A 1 -7.76 3.23 4.46
N ILE A 2 -9.02 3.62 4.31
CA ILE A 2 -10.09 2.79 3.73
C ILE A 2 -10.46 3.45 2.40
N SER A 3 -10.50 2.66 1.34
CA SER A 3 -10.90 3.08 -0.01
C SER A 3 -12.13 2.30 -0.44
N PHE A 4 -13.07 2.95 -1.13
CA PHE A 4 -14.31 2.31 -1.57
C PHE A 4 -14.34 2.09 -3.08
N HIS A 5 -13.41 2.70 -3.83
CA HIS A 5 -13.28 2.53 -5.26
C HIS A 5 -11.87 2.08 -5.69
N SER A 6 -11.79 1.32 -6.77
CA SER A 6 -10.54 0.69 -7.24
C SER A 6 -9.46 1.70 -7.63
N LEU A 7 -9.84 2.87 -8.16
CA LEU A 7 -8.87 3.93 -8.49
C LEU A 7 -8.17 4.49 -7.24
N GLU A 8 -8.90 4.66 -6.14
CA GLU A 8 -8.39 5.11 -4.84
C GLU A 8 -7.41 4.07 -4.30
N ASP A 9 -7.84 2.80 -4.24
CA ASP A 9 -6.98 1.70 -3.77
C ASP A 9 -5.67 1.67 -4.55
N ARG A 10 -5.73 1.85 -5.88
CA ARG A 10 -4.54 1.86 -6.73
C ARG A 10 -3.61 3.01 -6.38
N ILE A 11 -4.12 4.23 -6.20
CA ILE A 11 -3.31 5.40 -5.82
C ILE A 11 -2.64 5.16 -4.46
N VAL A 12 -3.41 4.69 -3.48
CA VAL A 12 -2.91 4.43 -2.12
C VAL A 12 -1.87 3.30 -2.11
N LYS A 13 -2.12 2.22 -2.85
CA LYS A 13 -1.19 1.11 -3.01
C LYS A 13 0.14 1.57 -3.57
N LEU A 14 0.10 2.38 -4.63
CA LEU A 14 1.31 2.91 -5.28
C LEU A 14 2.07 3.87 -4.35
N PHE A 15 1.35 4.77 -3.68
CA PHE A 15 1.92 5.69 -2.69
C PHE A 15 2.64 4.93 -1.56
N MET A 16 1.95 3.98 -0.91
CA MET A 16 2.54 3.23 0.20
C MET A 16 3.71 2.36 -0.26
N ARG A 17 3.63 1.72 -1.44
CA ARG A 17 4.74 0.93 -2.00
C ARG A 17 5.96 1.79 -2.31
N LYS A 18 5.76 2.98 -2.91
CA LYS A 18 6.84 3.93 -3.22
C LYS A 18 7.58 4.36 -1.95
N HIS A 19 6.86 4.66 -0.88
CA HIS A 19 7.46 5.08 0.38
C HIS A 19 8.05 3.95 1.23
N ALA A 20 7.65 2.69 0.98
CA ALA A 20 8.15 1.52 1.70
C ALA A 20 9.30 0.79 1.03
N LYS A 21 9.37 0.79 -0.30
CA LYS A 21 10.43 0.09 -1.07
C LYS A 21 11.26 1.02 -1.96
N GLY A 22 10.85 2.28 -2.12
CA GLY A 22 11.52 3.23 -2.98
C GLY A 22 11.33 2.91 -4.45
N GLU A 23 12.18 3.50 -5.28
CA GLU A 23 12.25 3.25 -6.72
C GLU A 23 13.21 2.09 -7.07
N ALA A 24 13.46 1.18 -6.14
CA ALA A 24 14.33 0.03 -6.35
C ALA A 24 13.87 -0.88 -7.51
N ASP A 25 12.57 -0.87 -7.85
CA ASP A 25 11.99 -1.55 -9.02
C ASP A 25 12.31 -0.84 -10.35
N ASN A 26 12.58 0.47 -10.32
CA ASN A 26 12.84 1.30 -11.52
C ASN A 26 14.33 1.45 -11.85
N LEU A 27 15.24 1.00 -10.98
CA LEU A 27 16.67 1.01 -11.29
C LEU A 27 17.03 -0.21 -12.17
N PRO A 28 17.64 -0.01 -13.34
CA PRO A 28 18.21 -1.12 -14.10
C PRO A 28 19.27 -1.82 -13.26
N ARG A 29 19.17 -3.15 -13.16
CA ARG A 29 20.06 -3.99 -12.34
C ARG A 29 21.55 -3.88 -12.72
N ASP A 30 21.84 -3.38 -13.92
CA ASP A 30 23.18 -3.36 -14.54
C ASP A 30 23.89 -2.00 -14.45
N LEU A 31 23.30 -0.98 -13.81
CA LEU A 31 23.98 0.30 -13.66
C LEU A 31 24.92 0.30 -12.45
N PRO A 32 26.20 0.69 -12.59
CA PRO A 32 27.14 0.86 -11.49
C PRO A 32 26.89 2.17 -10.73
N ILE A 33 25.62 2.47 -10.43
CA ILE A 33 25.25 3.59 -9.57
C ILE A 33 25.19 3.04 -8.14
N ARG A 34 26.00 3.60 -7.24
CA ARG A 34 25.81 3.44 -5.80
C ARG A 34 24.47 4.08 -5.46
N SER A 35 23.39 3.31 -5.54
CA SER A 35 22.07 3.79 -5.16
C SER A 35 22.18 4.27 -3.72
N LYS A 36 21.85 5.54 -3.51
CA LYS A 36 21.69 6.10 -2.16
C LYS A 36 20.84 5.09 -1.38
N VAL A 37 21.33 4.61 -0.23
CA VAL A 37 20.62 3.61 0.57
C VAL A 37 19.20 4.13 0.76
N PHE A 38 18.23 3.45 0.16
CA PHE A 38 16.85 3.91 0.24
C PHE A 38 16.40 3.73 1.69
N GLU A 39 16.13 4.84 2.36
CA GLU A 39 15.59 4.83 3.71
C GLU A 39 14.06 4.78 3.61
N PRO A 40 13.43 3.64 3.95
CA PRO A 40 11.98 3.52 3.91
C PRO A 40 11.36 4.45 4.95
N ARG A 41 10.48 5.35 4.50
CA ARG A 41 9.71 6.25 5.39
C ARG A 41 8.45 5.60 5.92
N LEU A 42 7.96 4.57 5.23
CA LEU A 42 6.77 3.81 5.60
C LEU A 42 7.10 2.32 5.64
N LYS A 43 6.49 1.60 6.57
CA LYS A 43 6.46 0.14 6.59
C LYS A 43 5.04 -0.31 6.31
N LEU A 44 4.86 -1.13 5.27
CA LEU A 44 3.55 -1.73 4.98
C LEU A 44 3.21 -2.75 6.08
N LEU A 45 2.03 -2.61 6.68
CA LEU A 45 1.53 -3.54 7.69
C LEU A 45 0.57 -4.53 7.04
N GLY A 46 1.04 -5.75 6.84
CA GLY A 46 0.23 -6.88 6.39
C GLY A 46 -0.33 -6.76 4.97
N LYS A 47 -1.40 -7.52 4.72
CA LYS A 47 -2.17 -7.53 3.48
C LYS A 47 -3.35 -6.55 3.59
N PRO A 48 -3.90 -6.06 2.45
CA PRO A 48 -5.15 -5.30 2.49
C PRO A 48 -6.25 -6.13 3.16
N GLN A 49 -7.05 -5.47 3.99
CA GLN A 49 -8.12 -6.09 4.76
C GLN A 49 -9.48 -5.71 4.14
N TYR A 50 -10.34 -6.71 4.00
CA TYR A 50 -11.66 -6.60 3.39
C TYR A 50 -12.74 -6.81 4.45
N ALA A 51 -13.94 -6.32 4.18
CA ALA A 51 -15.09 -6.54 5.04
C ALA A 51 -15.40 -8.05 5.19
N SER A 52 -15.77 -8.47 6.39
CA SER A 52 -16.16 -9.86 6.67
C SER A 52 -17.58 -10.14 6.19
N GLU A 53 -17.97 -11.42 6.05
CA GLU A 53 -19.32 -11.79 5.60
C GLU A 53 -20.42 -11.27 6.55
N GLU A 54 -20.14 -11.22 7.86
CA GLU A 54 -21.04 -10.65 8.86
C GLU A 54 -21.23 -9.14 8.66
N GLU A 55 -20.14 -8.45 8.38
CA GLU A 55 -20.14 -7.00 8.12
C GLU A 55 -20.83 -6.65 6.80
N LEU A 56 -20.72 -7.51 5.78
CA LEU A 56 -21.45 -7.36 4.52
C LEU A 56 -22.96 -7.53 4.69
N LYS A 57 -23.39 -8.43 5.59
CA LYS A 57 -24.82 -8.63 5.93
C LYS A 57 -25.38 -7.44 6.71
N ALA A 58 -24.61 -6.88 7.64
CA ALA A 58 -25.00 -5.71 8.42
C ALA A 58 -24.91 -4.40 7.60
N ASN A 59 -23.93 -4.30 6.70
CA ASN A 59 -23.70 -3.14 5.86
C ASN A 59 -23.25 -3.53 4.43
N PRO A 60 -24.19 -3.63 3.49
CA PRO A 60 -23.89 -3.96 2.09
C PRO A 60 -22.93 -2.98 1.39
N ARG A 61 -22.83 -1.74 1.87
CA ARG A 61 -21.92 -0.73 1.30
C ARG A 61 -20.44 -1.02 1.59
N SER A 62 -20.14 -1.86 2.59
CA SER A 62 -18.78 -2.26 2.91
C SER A 62 -18.17 -3.24 1.89
N ARG A 63 -18.95 -3.75 0.93
CA ARG A 63 -18.50 -4.72 -0.08
C ARG A 63 -17.27 -4.28 -0.88
N SER A 64 -17.14 -2.99 -1.14
CA SER A 64 -16.01 -2.43 -1.89
C SER A 64 -14.96 -1.78 -1.00
N ALA A 65 -15.11 -1.86 0.33
CA ALA A 65 -14.16 -1.28 1.27
C ALA A 65 -12.86 -2.10 1.31
N VAL A 66 -11.75 -1.42 1.05
CA VAL A 66 -10.39 -1.99 1.16
C VAL A 66 -9.62 -1.17 2.18
N MET A 67 -9.23 -1.80 3.28
CA MET A 67 -8.39 -1.17 4.29
C MET A 67 -6.92 -1.49 4.05
N ARG A 68 -6.08 -0.46 4.02
CA ARG A 68 -4.62 -0.57 4.02
C ARG A 68 -4.01 0.17 5.20
N VAL A 69 -3.02 -0.45 5.82
CA VAL A 69 -2.31 0.10 6.97
C VAL A 69 -0.82 0.17 6.65
N ALA A 70 -0.21 1.30 7.00
CA ALA A 70 1.23 1.49 6.94
C ALA A 70 1.67 2.25 8.20
N GLU A 71 2.80 1.85 8.74
CA GLU A 71 3.46 2.49 9.87
C GLU A 71 4.51 3.48 9.37
N LYS A 72 4.63 4.63 10.01
CA LYS A 72 5.68 5.60 9.67
C LYS A 72 6.98 5.22 10.40
N LEU A 73 8.03 4.98 9.64
CA LEU A 73 9.38 4.76 10.15
C LEU A 73 10.04 6.14 10.38
N ARG A 74 10.79 6.26 11.47
CA ARG A 74 11.45 7.51 11.90
C ARG A 74 12.82 7.63 11.29
#